data_AF-A0A1U7H1G5-F1
#
_entry.id   AF-A0A1U7H1G5-F1
#
_cell.length_a   1.000
_cell.length_b   1.000
_cell.length_c   1.000
_cell.angle_alpha   90.00
_cell.angle_beta   90.00
_cell.angle_gamma   90.00
#
_symmetry.space_group_name_H-M   'P 1'
#
loop_
_entity.id
_entity.type
_entity.pdbx_description
1 polymer ?
#
loop_
_entity_poly.entity_id
_entity_poly.type
_entity_poly.pdbx_seq_one_letter_code
_entity_poly.pdbx_strand_id
1 'polypeptide(L)'
;MTTSNITILKEDEAIKKQQLEESVIAGIESGKRGFQQATQALLRIDELGLWRDEAVSFDAYRQKFKAVLEDLDITDRHLNRLIAAEKCVQMLRPMGLNISQYKERQIRPLTQLKEPKQVQQAYKRALDIAQIKGEDLNYMHVQKAVEEIKPPKVRLPKPPRPPIGATVRILPHYPDEEFHGVEGVIIQHPSIDRCIVRFDDQTSKLIPDNMLVRVEEIREITSVKEENKLKARSLGLKTGLQALPDVERNEGMPTEAQQLETEMAIAAFLRILPKLSHQQKELIYEQLIKSSFVPSMQEVAA
;
A
#
# COMPACT_ATOMS: atom_id res chain seq x y z
N MET A 1 49.71 5.25 -32.42
CA MET A 1 49.38 6.37 -31.51
C MET A 1 47.93 6.77 -31.76
N THR A 2 46.97 6.16 -31.07
CA THR A 2 45.51 6.42 -31.23
C THR A 2 44.74 6.12 -29.95
N THR A 3 45.36 6.31 -28.78
CA THR A 3 44.75 6.06 -27.46
C THR A 3 44.18 7.31 -26.79
N SER A 4 44.33 8.49 -27.38
CA SER A 4 44.07 9.75 -26.67
C SER A 4 42.62 10.24 -26.70
N ASN A 5 41.76 9.77 -27.60
CA ASN A 5 40.39 10.31 -27.71
C ASN A 5 39.35 9.59 -26.83
N ILE A 6 39.58 8.33 -26.44
CA ILE A 6 38.61 7.56 -25.63
C ILE A 6 38.73 7.94 -24.14
N THR A 7 39.94 8.25 -23.67
CA THR A 7 40.19 8.58 -22.26
C THR A 7 39.61 9.95 -21.88
N ILE A 8 39.72 10.94 -22.77
CA ILE A 8 39.21 12.30 -22.54
C ILE A 8 37.67 12.31 -22.44
N LEU A 9 36.98 11.54 -23.28
CA LEU A 9 35.51 11.42 -23.23
C LEU A 9 35.02 10.77 -21.92
N LYS A 10 35.79 9.83 -21.36
CA LYS A 10 35.46 9.18 -20.08
C LYS A 10 35.71 10.09 -18.88
N GLU A 11 36.74 10.92 -18.91
CA GLU A 11 37.00 11.91 -17.86
C GLU A 11 35.90 12.98 -17.80
N ASP A 12 35.41 13.45 -18.95
CA ASP A 12 34.30 14.40 -19.02
C ASP A 12 32.98 13.80 -18.48
N GLU A 13 32.72 12.52 -18.76
CA GLU A 13 31.55 11.81 -18.22
C GLU A 13 31.64 11.60 -16.70
N ALA A 14 32.83 11.30 -16.18
CA ALA A 14 33.06 11.15 -14.74
C ALA A 14 32.87 12.48 -13.99
N ILE A 15 33.43 13.58 -14.49
CA ILE A 15 33.27 14.92 -13.91
C ILE A 15 31.79 15.32 -13.92
N LYS A 16 31.10 15.11 -15.04
CA LYS A 16 29.68 15.43 -15.19
C LYS A 16 28.81 14.59 -14.27
N LYS A 17 29.12 13.31 -14.12
CA LYS A 17 28.44 12.42 -13.17
C LYS A 17 28.60 12.96 -11.75
N GLN A 18 29.82 13.28 -11.34
CA GLN A 18 30.09 13.79 -10.01
C GLN A 18 29.30 15.09 -9.73
N GLN A 19 29.30 16.04 -10.67
CA GLN A 19 28.51 17.27 -10.54
C GLN A 19 27.00 17.01 -10.40
N LEU A 20 26.48 16.01 -11.13
CA LEU A 20 25.08 15.63 -11.01
C LEU A 20 24.80 14.96 -9.65
N GLU A 21 25.67 14.07 -9.17
CA GLU A 21 25.54 13.46 -7.85
C GLU A 21 25.58 14.51 -6.72
N GLU A 22 26.47 15.50 -6.81
CA GLU A 22 26.54 16.63 -5.86
C GLU A 22 25.24 17.46 -5.90
N SER A 23 24.68 17.68 -7.09
CA SER A 23 23.39 18.37 -7.26
C SER A 23 22.21 17.55 -6.68
N VAL A 24 22.29 16.21 -6.72
CA VAL A 24 21.33 15.33 -6.04
C VAL A 24 21.41 15.55 -4.54
N ILE A 25 22.60 15.48 -3.95
CA ILE A 25 22.80 15.63 -2.50
C ILE A 25 22.36 17.03 -2.05
N ALA A 26 22.86 18.09 -2.70
CA ALA A 26 22.50 19.47 -2.37
C ALA A 26 20.98 19.73 -2.50
N GLY A 27 20.34 19.14 -3.52
CA GLY A 27 18.90 19.21 -3.70
C GLY A 27 18.12 18.49 -2.60
N ILE A 28 18.61 17.33 -2.15
CA ILE A 28 18.01 16.57 -1.05
C ILE A 28 18.16 17.35 0.27
N GLU A 29 19.36 17.83 0.60
CA GLU A 29 19.66 18.61 1.81
C GLU A 29 18.90 19.93 1.90
N SER A 30 18.62 20.57 0.76
CA SER A 30 17.79 21.78 0.68
C SER A 30 16.30 21.50 0.96
N GLY A 31 15.92 20.25 1.22
CA GLY A 31 14.58 19.84 1.60
C GLY A 31 13.53 20.13 0.53
N LYS A 32 12.32 20.52 0.95
CA LYS A 32 11.11 20.61 0.09
C LYS A 32 11.30 21.41 -1.21
N ARG A 33 12.21 22.40 -1.23
CA ARG A 33 12.47 23.23 -2.41
C ARG A 33 13.55 22.66 -3.33
N GLY A 34 14.48 21.86 -2.82
CA GLY A 34 15.57 21.27 -3.60
C GLY A 34 15.25 19.90 -4.22
N PHE A 35 14.14 19.25 -3.82
CA PHE A 35 13.77 17.95 -4.39
C PHE A 35 13.61 17.94 -5.90
N GLN A 36 13.16 19.04 -6.48
CA GLN A 36 13.04 19.16 -7.92
C GLN A 36 14.41 19.12 -8.60
N GLN A 37 15.39 19.84 -8.04
CA GLN A 37 16.78 19.82 -8.51
C GLN A 37 17.37 18.40 -8.39
N ALA A 38 17.17 17.75 -7.24
CA ALA A 38 17.64 16.39 -7.03
C ALA A 38 17.00 15.41 -8.02
N THR A 39 15.69 15.54 -8.26
CA THR A 39 14.96 14.70 -9.22
C THR A 39 15.44 14.91 -10.65
N GLN A 40 15.70 16.15 -11.05
CA GLN A 40 16.24 16.48 -12.37
C GLN A 40 17.65 15.91 -12.56
N ALA A 41 18.51 16.04 -11.56
CA ALA A 41 19.85 15.48 -11.60
C ALA A 41 19.83 13.95 -11.68
N LEU A 42 18.98 13.28 -10.91
CA LEU A 42 18.77 11.83 -10.99
C LEU A 42 18.29 11.40 -12.38
N LEU A 43 17.30 12.08 -12.96
CA LEU A 43 16.83 11.77 -14.31
C LEU A 43 17.92 11.99 -15.35
N ARG A 44 18.75 13.03 -15.18
CA ARG A 44 19.84 13.29 -16.11
C ARG A 44 20.91 12.21 -16.06
N ILE A 45 21.20 11.67 -14.88
CA ILE A 45 22.07 10.50 -14.71
C ILE A 45 21.49 9.27 -15.43
N ASP A 46 20.18 9.05 -15.33
CA ASP A 46 19.48 7.94 -15.99
C ASP A 46 19.51 8.08 -17.53
N GLU A 47 19.14 9.26 -18.05
CA GLU A 47 19.13 9.57 -19.49
C GLU A 47 20.50 9.38 -20.15
N LEU A 48 21.56 9.81 -19.45
CA LEU A 48 22.93 9.71 -19.93
C LEU A 48 23.56 8.34 -19.64
N GLY A 49 22.89 7.47 -18.89
CA GLY A 49 23.41 6.14 -18.55
C GLY A 49 24.66 6.17 -17.68
N LEU A 50 24.94 7.25 -16.95
CA LEU A 50 26.17 7.45 -16.16
C LEU A 50 26.28 6.50 -14.96
N TRP A 51 25.23 5.72 -14.68
CA TRP A 51 25.17 4.73 -13.60
C TRP A 51 25.58 3.32 -14.04
N ARG A 52 25.65 3.04 -15.35
CA ARG A 52 25.75 1.65 -15.88
C ARG A 52 27.03 0.92 -15.49
N ASP A 53 28.11 1.65 -15.22
CA ASP A 53 29.38 1.08 -14.81
C ASP A 53 29.42 0.70 -13.32
N GLU A 54 28.45 1.16 -12.52
CA GLU A 54 28.42 0.96 -11.05
C GLU A 54 27.26 0.09 -10.57
N ALA A 55 26.19 -0.05 -11.35
CA ALA A 55 25.01 -0.76 -10.90
C ALA A 55 24.32 -1.51 -12.05
N VAL A 56 23.65 -2.62 -11.71
CA VAL A 56 22.89 -3.47 -12.65
C VAL A 56 21.58 -2.80 -13.09
N SER A 57 21.06 -1.86 -12.28
CA SER A 57 19.87 -1.08 -12.61
C SER A 57 19.95 0.32 -12.02
N PHE A 58 19.23 1.27 -12.61
CA PHE A 58 19.11 2.61 -12.05
C PHE A 58 18.50 2.60 -10.64
N ASP A 59 17.59 1.66 -10.37
CA ASP A 59 17.00 1.48 -9.04
C ASP A 59 18.05 1.07 -7.99
N ALA A 60 18.97 0.19 -8.36
CA ALA A 60 20.10 -0.20 -7.51
C ALA A 60 21.08 0.97 -7.31
N TYR A 61 21.36 1.73 -8.38
CA TYR A 61 22.22 2.92 -8.29
C TYR A 61 21.66 3.97 -7.32
N ARG A 62 20.34 4.22 -7.35
CA ARG A 62 19.69 5.19 -6.46
C ARG A 62 19.82 4.87 -4.97
N GLN A 63 20.06 3.61 -4.61
CA GLN A 63 20.29 3.22 -3.21
C GLN A 63 21.51 3.90 -2.59
N LYS A 64 22.45 4.42 -3.40
CA LYS A 64 23.58 5.24 -2.93
C LYS A 64 23.12 6.49 -2.15
N PHE A 65 21.95 7.03 -2.46
CA PHE A 65 21.40 8.23 -1.80
C PHE A 65 20.46 7.90 -0.64
N LYS A 66 20.27 6.61 -0.33
CA LYS A 66 19.26 6.15 0.65
C LYS A 66 19.49 6.71 2.05
N ALA A 67 20.72 6.73 2.53
CA ALA A 67 21.06 7.29 3.84
C ALA A 67 20.60 8.76 3.97
N VAL A 68 20.90 9.58 2.96
CA VAL A 68 20.52 11.01 2.94
C VAL A 68 18.99 11.18 2.86
N LEU A 69 18.28 10.26 2.20
CA LEU A 69 16.82 10.27 2.14
C LEU A 69 16.17 9.83 3.46
N GLU A 70 16.75 8.84 4.14
CA GLU A 70 16.30 8.36 5.45
C GLU A 70 16.47 9.45 6.52
N ASP A 71 17.60 10.17 6.52
CA ASP A 71 17.88 11.29 7.45
C ASP A 71 16.87 12.44 7.34
N LEU A 72 16.18 12.56 6.20
CA LEU A 72 15.18 13.60 5.93
C LEU A 72 13.73 13.10 5.98
N ASP A 73 13.50 11.87 6.45
CA ASP A 73 12.18 11.22 6.53
C ASP A 73 11.49 11.09 5.15
N ILE A 74 12.27 10.81 4.11
CA ILE A 74 11.79 10.69 2.73
C ILE A 74 11.75 9.24 2.31
N THR A 75 10.54 8.69 2.33
CA THR A 75 10.30 7.34 1.84
C THR A 75 10.58 7.22 0.34
N ASP A 76 11.00 6.03 -0.10
CA ASP A 76 11.14 5.67 -1.53
C ASP A 76 9.87 5.97 -2.34
N ARG A 77 8.71 5.79 -1.73
CA ARG A 77 7.41 6.11 -2.33
C ARG A 77 7.31 7.60 -2.68
N HIS A 78 7.84 8.48 -1.85
CA HIS A 78 7.84 9.91 -2.10
C HIS A 78 8.80 10.25 -3.25
N LEU A 79 10.02 9.72 -3.23
CA LEU A 79 11.01 9.93 -4.28
C LEU A 79 10.48 9.44 -5.65
N ASN A 80 9.89 8.25 -5.70
CA ASN A 80 9.32 7.71 -6.94
C ASN A 80 8.18 8.58 -7.50
N ARG A 81 7.39 9.24 -6.63
CA ARG A 81 6.35 10.19 -7.06
C ARG A 81 6.95 11.44 -7.68
N LEU A 82 8.00 11.99 -7.07
CA LEU A 82 8.69 13.17 -7.59
C LEU A 82 9.33 12.87 -8.95
N ILE A 83 10.03 11.74 -9.08
CA ILE A 83 10.61 11.28 -10.34
C ILE A 83 9.55 11.11 -11.42
N ALA A 84 8.42 10.47 -11.09
CA ALA A 84 7.32 10.31 -12.04
C ALA A 84 6.74 11.67 -12.48
N ALA A 85 6.55 12.60 -11.54
CA ALA A 85 6.06 13.94 -11.85
C ALA A 85 7.04 14.71 -12.75
N GLU A 86 8.34 14.69 -12.47
CA GLU A 86 9.35 15.36 -13.30
C GLU A 86 9.41 14.75 -14.71
N LYS A 87 9.31 13.42 -14.85
CA LYS A 87 9.18 12.78 -16.18
C LYS A 87 7.99 13.31 -16.96
N CYS A 88 6.83 13.48 -16.31
CA CYS A 88 5.67 14.10 -16.96
C CYS A 88 5.96 15.54 -17.36
N VAL A 89 6.66 16.32 -16.52
CA VAL A 89 6.98 17.70 -16.89
C VAL A 89 7.98 17.76 -18.06
N GLN A 90 8.97 16.88 -18.12
CA GLN A 90 9.86 16.78 -19.29
C GLN A 90 9.07 16.56 -20.59
N MET A 91 8.02 15.72 -20.56
CA MET A 91 7.13 15.51 -21.71
C MET A 91 6.30 16.75 -22.08
N LEU A 92 6.05 17.65 -21.12
CA LEU A 92 5.29 18.89 -21.29
C LEU A 92 6.15 20.12 -21.59
N ARG A 93 7.48 20.06 -21.44
CA ARG A 93 8.41 21.17 -21.78
C ARG A 93 8.19 21.73 -23.20
N PRO A 94 7.95 20.93 -24.25
CA PRO A 94 7.68 21.46 -25.60
C PRO A 94 6.42 22.34 -25.68
N MET A 95 5.54 22.26 -24.69
CA MET A 95 4.32 23.07 -24.59
C MET A 95 4.52 24.36 -23.79
N GLY A 96 5.76 24.68 -23.42
CA GLY A 96 6.10 25.87 -22.63
C GLY A 96 5.92 25.69 -21.12
N LEU A 97 5.73 24.46 -20.63
CA LEU A 97 5.58 24.22 -19.19
C LEU A 97 6.91 24.46 -18.46
N ASN A 98 6.93 25.42 -17.54
CA ASN A 98 8.04 25.59 -16.61
C ASN A 98 7.75 24.86 -15.30
N ILE A 99 8.67 23.98 -14.89
CA ILE A 99 8.53 23.09 -13.73
C ILE A 99 8.35 23.89 -12.43
N SER A 100 8.95 25.08 -12.36
CA SER A 100 8.86 25.98 -11.19
C SER A 100 7.44 26.47 -10.88
N GLN A 101 6.49 26.32 -11.81
CA GLN A 101 5.13 26.87 -11.68
C GLN A 101 4.11 25.89 -11.08
N TYR A 102 4.45 24.61 -10.93
CA TYR A 102 3.47 23.58 -10.55
C TYR A 102 3.93 22.74 -9.36
N LYS A 103 2.99 22.47 -8.45
CA LYS A 103 3.20 21.55 -7.33
C LYS A 103 3.12 20.12 -7.85
N GLU A 104 3.95 19.22 -7.32
CA GLU A 104 3.92 17.77 -7.62
C GLU A 104 2.48 17.22 -7.65
N ARG A 105 1.68 17.59 -6.65
CA ARG A 105 0.28 17.16 -6.53
C ARG A 105 -0.60 17.52 -7.73
N GLN A 106 -0.36 18.65 -8.40
CA GLN A 106 -1.14 19.07 -9.57
C GLN A 106 -0.83 18.20 -10.80
N ILE A 107 0.45 17.83 -10.98
CA ILE A 107 0.93 17.07 -12.15
C ILE A 107 0.77 15.56 -11.93
N ARG A 108 0.74 15.11 -10.67
CA ARG A 108 0.69 13.68 -10.30
C ARG A 108 -0.36 12.86 -11.07
N PRO A 109 -1.60 13.30 -11.34
CA PRO A 109 -2.54 12.53 -12.15
C PRO A 109 -1.99 12.10 -13.52
N LEU A 110 -1.19 12.95 -14.17
CA LEU A 110 -0.63 12.69 -15.49
C LEU A 110 0.32 11.49 -15.51
N THR A 111 0.90 11.13 -14.36
CA THR A 111 1.79 9.95 -14.21
C THR A 111 1.08 8.62 -14.51
N GLN A 112 -0.25 8.61 -14.57
CA GLN A 112 -1.05 7.45 -14.95
C GLN A 112 -1.00 7.15 -16.46
N LEU A 113 -0.58 8.13 -17.26
CA LEU A 113 -0.43 8.07 -18.71
C LEU A 113 1.06 7.83 -19.03
N LYS A 114 1.33 6.80 -19.83
CA LYS A 114 2.72 6.41 -20.17
C LYS A 114 3.23 7.09 -21.44
N GLU A 115 2.32 7.47 -22.34
CA GLU A 115 2.67 8.02 -23.64
C GLU A 115 2.72 9.55 -23.60
N PRO A 116 3.78 10.17 -24.16
CA PRO A 116 3.90 11.63 -24.20
C PRO A 116 2.69 12.31 -24.86
N LYS A 117 2.16 11.74 -25.95
CA LYS A 117 0.99 12.31 -26.65
C LYS A 117 -0.25 12.35 -25.75
N GLN A 118 -0.48 11.29 -24.98
CA GLN A 118 -1.61 11.22 -24.03
C GLN A 118 -1.43 12.23 -22.89
N VAL A 119 -0.21 12.35 -22.35
CA VAL A 119 0.12 13.34 -21.31
C VAL A 119 -0.13 14.76 -21.81
N GLN A 120 0.35 15.09 -23.02
CA GLN A 120 0.16 16.40 -23.62
C GLN A 120 -1.32 16.71 -23.93
N GLN A 121 -2.06 15.72 -24.42
CA GLN A 121 -3.50 15.85 -24.68
C GLN A 121 -4.29 16.08 -23.38
N ALA A 122 -4.02 15.29 -22.34
CA ALA A 122 -4.63 15.46 -21.03
C ALA A 122 -4.34 16.85 -20.46
N TYR A 123 -3.10 17.33 -20.61
CA TYR A 123 -2.70 18.63 -20.12
C TYR A 123 -3.42 19.79 -20.84
N LYS A 124 -3.50 19.75 -22.19
CA LYS A 124 -4.32 20.73 -22.95
C LYS A 124 -5.76 20.72 -22.49
N ARG A 125 -6.34 19.54 -22.36
CA ARG A 125 -7.72 19.39 -21.93
C ARG A 125 -7.95 19.94 -20.51
N ALA A 126 -6.99 19.75 -19.61
CA ALA A 126 -7.05 20.29 -18.27
C ALA A 126 -7.00 21.84 -18.27
N LEU A 127 -6.19 22.45 -19.15
CA LEU A 127 -6.18 23.90 -19.35
C LEU A 127 -7.53 24.40 -19.88
N ASP A 128 -8.12 23.72 -20.86
CA ASP A 128 -9.44 24.09 -21.39
C ASP A 128 -10.52 24.03 -20.30
N ILE A 129 -10.51 22.99 -19.46
CA ILE A 129 -11.46 22.84 -18.35
C ILE A 129 -11.30 23.97 -17.34
N ALA A 130 -10.06 24.32 -16.99
CA ALA A 130 -9.77 25.41 -16.06
C ALA A 130 -10.27 26.76 -16.62
N GLN A 131 -10.01 27.03 -17.91
CA GLN A 131 -10.45 28.23 -18.59
C GLN A 131 -11.98 28.35 -18.67
N ILE A 132 -12.68 27.26 -19.00
CA ILE A 132 -14.16 27.24 -19.04
C ILE A 132 -14.75 27.59 -17.67
N LYS A 133 -14.10 27.16 -16.58
CA LYS A 133 -14.53 27.44 -15.22
C LYS A 133 -14.06 28.80 -14.68
N GLY A 134 -13.18 29.50 -15.41
CA GLY A 134 -12.56 30.74 -14.94
C GLY A 134 -11.66 30.53 -13.71
N GLU A 135 -11.10 29.33 -13.56
CA GLU A 135 -10.25 28.95 -12.43
C GLU A 135 -8.80 28.71 -12.86
N ASP A 136 -7.86 28.83 -11.93
CA ASP A 136 -6.48 28.38 -12.15
C ASP A 136 -6.40 26.85 -12.29
N LEU A 137 -5.37 26.38 -12.99
CA LEU A 137 -5.15 24.95 -13.16
C LEU A 137 -4.91 24.26 -11.80
N ASN A 138 -5.81 23.37 -11.42
CA ASN A 138 -5.75 22.62 -10.17
C ASN A 138 -5.73 21.10 -10.42
N TYR A 139 -5.50 20.33 -9.35
CA TYR A 139 -5.47 18.86 -9.41
C TYR A 139 -6.75 18.26 -10.02
N MET A 140 -7.93 18.82 -9.73
CA MET A 140 -9.20 18.28 -10.20
C MET A 140 -9.35 18.41 -11.72
N HIS A 141 -8.87 19.50 -12.31
CA HIS A 141 -8.86 19.71 -13.76
C HIS A 141 -7.99 18.65 -14.45
N VAL A 142 -6.79 18.43 -13.93
CA VAL A 142 -5.86 17.43 -14.47
C VAL A 142 -6.40 16.01 -14.30
N GLN A 143 -6.93 15.67 -13.11
CA GLN A 143 -7.52 14.37 -12.85
C GLN A 143 -8.68 14.06 -13.80
N LYS A 144 -9.59 15.02 -14.01
CA LYS A 144 -10.73 14.86 -14.92
C LYS A 144 -10.26 14.60 -16.35
N ALA A 145 -9.27 15.35 -16.84
CA ALA A 145 -8.72 15.16 -18.18
C ALA A 145 -8.03 13.80 -18.34
N VAL A 146 -7.37 13.29 -17.30
CA VAL A 146 -6.76 11.95 -17.30
C VAL A 146 -7.83 10.86 -17.34
N GLU A 147 -8.91 11.01 -16.58
CA GLU A 147 -10.03 10.06 -16.55
C GLU A 147 -10.77 9.98 -17.90
N GLU A 148 -10.83 11.07 -18.67
CA GLU A 148 -11.39 11.08 -20.03
C GLU A 148 -10.56 10.19 -21.00
N ILE A 149 -9.23 10.13 -20.83
CA ILE A 149 -8.34 9.33 -21.69
C ILE A 149 -8.24 7.90 -21.18
N LYS A 150 -8.13 7.73 -19.87
CA LYS A 150 -7.95 6.45 -19.21
C LYS A 150 -8.94 6.35 -18.07
N PRO A 151 -10.20 5.94 -18.37
CA PRO A 151 -11.21 5.81 -17.35
C PRO A 151 -10.75 4.83 -16.27
N PRO A 152 -11.12 5.07 -15.00
CA PRO A 152 -10.77 4.18 -13.93
C PRO A 152 -11.29 2.78 -14.27
N LYS A 153 -10.44 1.77 -14.13
CA LYS A 153 -10.85 0.38 -14.32
C LYS A 153 -12.08 0.15 -13.45
N VAL A 154 -13.23 -0.10 -14.08
CA VAL A 154 -14.47 -0.47 -13.37
C VAL A 154 -14.13 -1.72 -12.59
N ARG A 155 -13.96 -1.57 -11.28
CA ARG A 155 -13.81 -2.71 -10.40
C ARG A 155 -15.19 -3.35 -10.34
N LEU A 156 -15.38 -4.41 -11.12
CA LEU A 156 -16.52 -5.28 -10.90
C LEU A 156 -16.54 -5.65 -9.42
N PRO A 157 -17.72 -5.64 -8.76
CA PRO A 157 -17.81 -6.12 -7.41
C PRO A 157 -17.22 -7.52 -7.39
N LYS A 158 -16.18 -7.74 -6.57
CA LYS A 158 -15.67 -9.09 -6.33
C LYS A 158 -16.88 -9.94 -5.90
N PRO A 159 -17.05 -11.17 -6.40
CA PRO A 159 -18.13 -12.03 -5.96
C PRO A 159 -18.12 -12.09 -4.42
N PRO A 160 -19.29 -12.05 -3.77
CA PRO A 160 -19.36 -12.07 -2.32
C PRO A 160 -18.63 -13.31 -1.82
N ARG A 161 -17.75 -13.09 -0.85
CA ARG A 161 -17.02 -14.16 -0.21
C ARG A 161 -18.03 -15.13 0.40
N PRO A 162 -17.91 -16.46 0.18
CA PRO A 162 -18.79 -17.41 0.83
C PRO A 162 -18.67 -17.26 2.36
N PRO A 163 -19.77 -17.30 3.13
CA PRO A 163 -19.70 -17.10 4.57
C PRO A 163 -18.97 -18.25 5.26
N ILE A 164 -18.33 -17.95 6.40
CA ILE A 164 -17.83 -18.99 7.31
C ILE A 164 -19.03 -19.80 7.78
N GLY A 165 -18.93 -21.13 7.68
CA GLY A 165 -20.03 -22.06 7.94
C GLY A 165 -20.79 -22.51 6.69
N ALA A 166 -20.53 -21.90 5.51
CA ALA A 166 -21.10 -22.39 4.26
C ALA A 166 -20.56 -23.77 3.90
N THR A 167 -21.46 -24.64 3.43
CA THR A 167 -21.08 -25.90 2.80
C THR A 167 -20.68 -25.61 1.37
N VAL A 168 -19.50 -26.09 1.00
CA VAL A 168 -18.93 -25.92 -0.32
C VAL A 168 -18.54 -27.24 -0.93
N ARG A 169 -18.82 -27.38 -2.23
CA ARG A 169 -18.26 -28.44 -3.06
C ARG A 169 -17.09 -27.89 -3.85
N ILE A 170 -15.97 -28.59 -3.80
CA ILE A 170 -14.78 -28.23 -4.57
C ILE A 170 -14.99 -28.72 -6.01
N LEU A 171 -15.04 -27.76 -6.95
CA LEU A 171 -15.13 -28.07 -8.36
C LEU A 171 -13.76 -28.50 -8.89
N PRO A 172 -13.71 -29.44 -9.85
CA PRO A 172 -12.46 -29.78 -10.50
C PRO A 172 -11.93 -28.56 -11.23
N HIS A 173 -10.66 -28.22 -11.00
CA HIS A 173 -9.92 -27.43 -11.97
C HIS A 173 -9.04 -28.33 -12.87
N TYR A 174 -8.56 -29.45 -12.32
CA TYR A 174 -7.83 -30.50 -13.04
C TYR A 174 -8.31 -31.92 -12.64
N PRO A 175 -8.22 -32.93 -13.54
CA PRO A 175 -8.73 -34.29 -13.31
C PRO A 175 -8.01 -35.06 -12.20
N ASP A 176 -6.80 -34.65 -11.82
CA ASP A 176 -5.94 -35.35 -10.85
C ASP A 176 -5.92 -34.67 -9.46
N GLU A 177 -6.89 -33.78 -9.17
CA GLU A 177 -6.93 -33.04 -7.90
C GLU A 177 -7.56 -33.87 -6.77
N GLU A 178 -6.82 -34.02 -5.66
CA GLU A 178 -7.22 -34.80 -4.46
C GLU A 178 -8.58 -34.43 -3.86
N PHE A 179 -9.11 -33.25 -4.18
CA PHE A 179 -10.31 -32.68 -3.56
C PHE A 179 -11.50 -32.59 -4.51
N HIS A 180 -11.41 -33.19 -5.68
CA HIS A 180 -12.48 -33.12 -6.67
C HIS A 180 -13.79 -33.72 -6.12
N GLY A 181 -14.86 -32.91 -6.12
CA GLY A 181 -16.21 -33.36 -5.76
C GLY A 181 -16.46 -33.50 -4.26
N VAL A 182 -15.44 -33.27 -3.43
CA VAL A 182 -15.54 -33.35 -1.97
C VAL A 182 -16.28 -32.13 -1.44
N GLU A 183 -17.22 -32.39 -0.54
CA GLU A 183 -17.97 -31.39 0.20
C GLU A 183 -17.31 -31.10 1.55
N GLY A 184 -17.34 -29.85 1.98
CA GLY A 184 -16.86 -29.49 3.31
C GLY A 184 -17.38 -28.11 3.74
N VAL A 185 -17.08 -27.75 4.98
CA VAL A 185 -17.55 -26.50 5.59
C VAL A 185 -16.41 -25.50 5.68
N ILE A 186 -16.64 -24.26 5.23
CA ILE A 186 -15.65 -23.20 5.40
C ILE A 186 -15.52 -22.87 6.88
N ILE A 187 -14.33 -23.06 7.45
CA ILE A 187 -14.06 -22.70 8.85
C ILE A 187 -13.26 -21.41 8.98
N GLN A 188 -12.46 -21.07 7.97
CA GLN A 188 -11.60 -19.90 8.03
C GLN A 188 -11.25 -19.36 6.64
N HIS A 189 -10.70 -18.16 6.69
CA HIS A 189 -10.58 -17.23 5.62
C HIS A 189 -9.23 -16.48 5.71
N PRO A 190 -8.10 -17.16 5.43
CA PRO A 190 -6.76 -16.65 5.70
C PRO A 190 -6.35 -15.46 4.80
N SER A 191 -6.87 -15.37 3.57
CA SER A 191 -6.66 -14.21 2.68
C SER A 191 -7.93 -13.89 1.91
N ILE A 192 -8.00 -12.81 1.14
CA ILE A 192 -9.23 -12.45 0.39
C ILE A 192 -9.68 -13.56 -0.57
N ASP A 193 -8.73 -14.32 -1.11
CA ASP A 193 -8.97 -15.29 -2.18
C ASP A 193 -8.77 -16.75 -1.71
N ARG A 194 -8.49 -16.99 -0.42
CA ARG A 194 -8.30 -18.33 0.17
C ARG A 194 -9.35 -18.68 1.22
N CYS A 195 -9.68 -19.97 1.31
CA CYS A 195 -10.50 -20.52 2.38
C CYS A 195 -9.91 -21.82 2.92
N ILE A 196 -10.15 -22.07 4.21
CA ILE A 196 -9.88 -23.36 4.85
C ILE A 196 -11.20 -24.07 4.98
N VAL A 197 -11.27 -25.26 4.39
CA VAL A 197 -12.45 -26.12 4.39
C VAL A 197 -12.18 -27.29 5.31
N ARG A 198 -13.13 -27.56 6.21
CA ARG A 198 -13.17 -28.75 7.04
C ARG A 198 -14.03 -29.79 6.35
N PHE A 199 -13.47 -30.97 6.12
CA PHE A 199 -14.18 -32.10 5.52
C PHE A 199 -14.81 -32.99 6.59
N ASP A 200 -15.63 -33.94 6.16
CA ASP A 200 -16.35 -34.87 7.04
C ASP A 200 -15.42 -35.76 7.88
N ASP A 201 -14.20 -36.00 7.41
CA ASP A 201 -13.13 -36.70 8.14
C ASP A 201 -12.47 -35.85 9.25
N GLN A 202 -13.03 -34.68 9.54
CA GLN A 202 -12.52 -33.66 10.45
C GLN A 202 -11.16 -33.05 10.07
N THR A 203 -10.60 -33.41 8.91
CA THR A 203 -9.39 -32.76 8.42
C THR A 203 -9.73 -31.36 7.90
N SER A 204 -8.85 -30.41 8.17
CA SER A 204 -8.98 -29.03 7.70
C SER A 204 -7.87 -28.76 6.71
N LYS A 205 -8.21 -28.42 5.46
CA LYS A 205 -7.22 -28.15 4.42
C LYS A 205 -7.41 -26.76 3.82
N LEU A 206 -6.28 -26.14 3.50
CA LEU A 206 -6.25 -24.88 2.76
C LEU A 206 -6.56 -25.15 1.29
N ILE A 207 -7.59 -24.52 0.76
CA ILE A 207 -7.91 -24.61 -0.66
C ILE A 207 -6.97 -23.69 -1.44
N PRO A 208 -6.20 -24.21 -2.42
CA PRO A 208 -5.31 -23.43 -3.26
C PRO A 208 -6.04 -22.37 -4.10
N ASP A 209 -5.31 -21.31 -4.48
CA ASP A 209 -5.85 -20.13 -5.19
C ASP A 209 -6.49 -20.45 -6.56
N ASN A 210 -6.18 -21.61 -7.13
CA ASN A 210 -6.63 -22.05 -8.44
C ASN A 210 -7.87 -22.97 -8.41
N MET A 211 -8.41 -23.30 -7.23
CA MET A 211 -9.60 -24.16 -7.14
C MET A 211 -10.89 -23.36 -7.09
N LEU A 212 -11.83 -23.69 -7.98
CA LEU A 212 -13.17 -23.11 -8.00
C LEU A 212 -14.03 -23.76 -6.92
N VAL A 213 -14.55 -22.95 -6.00
CA VAL A 213 -15.41 -23.42 -4.91
C VAL A 213 -16.86 -23.08 -5.24
N ARG A 214 -17.72 -24.09 -5.41
CA ARG A 214 -19.16 -23.89 -5.61
C ARG A 214 -19.86 -23.99 -4.25
N VAL A 215 -20.54 -22.93 -3.87
CA VAL A 215 -21.41 -22.94 -2.68
C VAL A 215 -22.70 -23.66 -3.07
N GLU A 216 -22.94 -24.83 -2.49
CA GLU A 216 -24.16 -25.60 -2.78
C GLU A 216 -25.28 -25.26 -1.79
N GLU A 217 -24.95 -25.01 -0.52
CA GLU A 217 -25.95 -24.66 0.50
C GLU A 217 -25.35 -23.67 1.50
N ILE A 218 -25.99 -22.50 1.64
CA ILE A 218 -25.72 -21.59 2.75
C ILE A 218 -26.57 -22.09 3.92
N ARG A 219 -26.01 -22.98 4.74
CA ARG A 219 -26.55 -23.14 6.09
C ARG A 219 -26.16 -21.89 6.86
N GLU A 220 -27.16 -21.10 7.27
CA GLU A 220 -26.94 -20.02 8.24
C GLU A 220 -26.46 -20.66 9.55
N ILE A 221 -25.15 -20.81 9.68
CA ILE A 221 -24.54 -20.91 10.99
C ILE A 221 -24.53 -19.48 11.48
N THR A 222 -25.52 -19.12 12.30
CA THR A 222 -25.45 -17.96 13.19
C THR A 222 -24.25 -18.17 14.09
N SER A 223 -23.09 -17.76 13.57
CA SER A 223 -21.84 -17.81 14.30
C SER A 223 -22.05 -17.01 15.58
N VAL A 224 -21.76 -17.61 16.72
CA VAL A 224 -21.69 -16.92 18.03
C VAL A 224 -20.89 -15.61 17.91
N LYS A 225 -19.95 -15.54 16.96
CA LYS A 225 -19.16 -14.36 16.59
C LYS A 225 -19.97 -13.22 15.95
N GLU A 226 -21.03 -13.51 15.20
CA GLU A 226 -21.94 -12.49 14.64
C GLU A 226 -22.92 -11.94 15.68
N GLU A 227 -23.51 -12.80 16.53
CA GLU A 227 -24.30 -12.34 17.68
C GLU A 227 -23.47 -11.45 18.61
N ASN A 228 -22.21 -11.83 18.86
CA ASN A 228 -21.30 -11.04 19.69
C ASN A 228 -20.82 -9.75 19.02
N LYS A 229 -20.64 -9.74 17.68
CA LYS A 229 -20.40 -8.50 16.92
C LYS A 229 -21.61 -7.56 16.98
N LEU A 230 -22.82 -8.09 16.94
CA LEU A 230 -24.05 -7.32 17.09
C LEU A 230 -24.18 -6.75 18.51
N LYS A 231 -23.89 -7.54 19.55
CA LYS A 231 -23.79 -7.04 20.94
C LYS A 231 -22.74 -5.94 21.11
N ALA A 232 -21.53 -6.13 20.59
CA ALA A 232 -20.47 -5.11 20.63
C ALA A 232 -20.88 -3.81 19.91
N ARG A 233 -21.58 -3.91 18.78
CA ARG A 233 -22.13 -2.73 18.07
C ARG A 233 -23.24 -2.04 18.87
N SER A 234 -24.10 -2.80 19.56
CA SER A 234 -25.16 -2.24 20.43
C SER A 234 -24.59 -1.48 21.63
N LEU A 235 -23.38 -1.83 22.07
CA LEU A 235 -22.61 -1.14 23.11
C LEU A 235 -21.75 0.03 22.58
N GLY A 236 -21.90 0.41 21.31
CA GLY A 236 -21.21 1.57 20.73
C GLY A 236 -19.76 1.33 20.30
N LEU A 237 -19.26 0.09 20.32
CA LEU A 237 -17.90 -0.24 19.88
C LEU A 237 -17.81 -0.25 18.35
N LYS A 238 -17.53 0.91 17.75
CA LYS A 238 -17.19 1.01 16.32
C LYS A 238 -15.77 0.50 16.08
N THR A 239 -15.70 -0.76 15.60
CA THR A 239 -14.63 -1.38 14.79
C THR A 239 -13.20 -1.35 15.34
N GLY A 240 -12.65 -2.55 15.61
CA GLY A 240 -11.22 -2.72 15.90
C GLY A 240 -10.75 -4.09 16.38
N LEU A 241 -11.55 -5.16 16.34
CA LEU A 241 -11.08 -6.53 16.67
C LEU A 241 -10.05 -7.11 15.66
N GLN A 242 -9.63 -6.32 14.67
CA GLN A 242 -8.57 -6.68 13.71
C GLN A 242 -7.16 -6.27 14.17
N ALA A 243 -7.03 -5.63 15.34
CA ALA A 243 -5.76 -5.11 15.84
C ALA A 243 -5.36 -5.70 17.19
N LEU A 244 -5.85 -6.90 17.53
CA LEU A 244 -5.27 -7.70 18.61
C LEU A 244 -4.44 -8.79 17.94
N PRO A 245 -3.13 -8.91 18.26
CA PRO A 245 -2.31 -9.99 17.73
C PRO A 245 -2.91 -11.34 18.16
N ASP A 246 -2.87 -12.33 17.27
CA ASP A 246 -3.20 -13.71 17.63
C ASP A 246 -2.21 -14.18 18.71
N VAL A 247 -2.59 -14.07 19.99
CA VAL A 247 -1.79 -14.60 21.09
C VAL A 247 -1.96 -16.11 21.07
N GLU A 248 -0.85 -16.85 20.95
CA GLU A 248 -0.85 -18.29 21.15
C GLU A 248 -1.55 -18.63 22.46
N ARG A 249 -2.48 -19.57 22.39
CA ARG A 249 -3.36 -19.96 23.48
C ARG A 249 -2.53 -20.36 24.69
N ASN A 250 -2.37 -19.45 25.65
CA ASN A 250 -1.72 -19.77 26.91
C ASN A 250 -2.62 -20.75 27.68
N GLU A 251 -2.10 -21.96 27.86
CA GLU A 251 -2.68 -22.97 28.74
C GLU A 251 -2.78 -22.39 30.16
N GLY A 252 -4.00 -22.01 30.57
CA GLY A 252 -4.24 -21.50 31.92
C GLY A 252 -5.28 -20.39 32.05
N MET A 253 -5.74 -19.77 30.96
CA MET A 253 -6.84 -18.79 31.01
C MET A 253 -8.21 -19.49 30.94
N PRO A 254 -9.22 -19.01 31.70
CA PRO A 254 -10.53 -19.64 31.79
C PRO A 254 -11.36 -19.34 30.51
N THR A 255 -12.60 -19.84 30.44
CA THR A 255 -13.46 -19.97 29.22
C THR A 255 -13.35 -18.84 28.18
N GLU A 256 -13.56 -19.13 26.89
CA GLU A 256 -13.47 -18.16 25.76
C GLU A 256 -14.19 -16.82 26.04
N ALA A 257 -15.30 -16.86 26.79
CA ALA A 257 -16.05 -15.67 27.20
C ALA A 257 -15.24 -14.73 28.12
N GLN A 258 -14.48 -15.27 29.07
CA GLN A 258 -13.68 -14.50 30.04
C GLN A 258 -12.40 -13.93 29.41
N GLN A 259 -11.82 -14.65 28.44
CA GLN A 259 -10.70 -14.14 27.64
C GLN A 259 -11.13 -12.92 26.82
N LEU A 260 -12.29 -13.02 26.17
CA LEU A 260 -12.83 -11.93 25.37
C LEU A 260 -13.19 -10.71 26.22
N GLU A 261 -13.76 -10.92 27.41
CA GLU A 261 -14.06 -9.83 28.36
C GLU A 261 -12.77 -9.12 28.81
N THR A 262 -11.70 -9.88 29.05
CA THR A 262 -10.38 -9.35 29.41
C THR A 262 -9.78 -8.52 28.27
N GLU A 263 -9.84 -9.02 27.03
CA GLU A 263 -9.37 -8.29 25.85
C GLU A 263 -10.13 -6.98 25.62
N MET A 264 -11.45 -7.00 25.83
CA MET A 264 -12.29 -5.81 25.73
C MET A 264 -11.93 -4.76 26.78
N ALA A 265 -11.68 -5.19 28.02
CA ALA A 265 -11.29 -4.29 29.11
C ALA A 265 -9.91 -3.65 28.86
N ILE A 266 -8.92 -4.44 28.41
CA ILE A 266 -7.58 -3.93 28.07
C ILE A 266 -7.65 -2.95 26.88
N ALA A 267 -8.41 -3.28 25.83
CA ALA A 267 -8.56 -2.42 24.66
C ALA A 267 -9.23 -1.07 25.02
N ALA A 268 -10.17 -1.08 25.96
CA ALA A 268 -10.81 0.13 26.46
C ALA A 268 -9.84 0.96 27.34
N PHE A 269 -9.04 0.31 28.20
CA PHE A 269 -7.99 0.98 28.99
C PHE A 269 -6.94 1.68 28.13
N LEU A 270 -6.44 1.02 27.07
CA LEU A 270 -5.46 1.58 26.13
C LEU A 270 -5.96 2.81 25.34
N ARG A 271 -7.28 3.05 25.31
CA ARG A 271 -7.88 4.26 24.71
C ARG A 271 -7.84 5.47 25.63
N ILE A 272 -7.83 5.26 26.95
CA ILE A 272 -7.80 6.34 27.96
C ILE A 272 -6.38 6.86 28.15
N LEU A 273 -5.37 6.04 27.85
CA LEU A 273 -3.99 6.48 27.88
C LEU A 273 -3.73 7.62 26.87
N PRO A 274 -2.89 8.62 27.22
CA PRO A 274 -2.52 9.71 26.32
C PRO A 274 -1.88 9.19 25.03
N LYS A 275 -1.65 10.07 24.04
CA LYS A 275 -1.22 9.72 22.67
C LYS A 275 0.10 8.91 22.62
N LEU A 276 0.01 7.61 22.88
CA LEU A 276 1.06 6.63 22.70
C LEU A 276 1.10 6.20 21.24
N SER A 277 2.30 5.95 20.75
CA SER A 277 2.51 5.33 19.43
C SER A 277 1.95 3.91 19.41
N HIS A 278 1.73 3.36 18.21
CA HIS A 278 1.21 1.99 18.05
C HIS A 278 2.10 0.95 18.76
N GLN A 279 3.43 1.07 18.59
CA GLN A 279 4.41 0.18 19.21
C GLN A 279 4.38 0.24 20.73
N GLN A 280 4.17 1.44 21.31
CA GLN A 280 4.03 1.59 22.76
C GLN A 280 2.75 0.93 23.29
N LYS A 281 1.66 0.98 22.53
CA LYS A 281 0.40 0.32 22.89
C LYS A 281 0.51 -1.19 22.83
N GLU A 282 1.19 -1.74 21.82
CA GLU A 282 1.47 -3.18 21.72
C GLU A 282 2.32 -3.66 22.91
N LEU A 283 3.37 -2.91 23.28
CA LEU A 283 4.23 -3.29 24.39
C LEU A 283 3.49 -3.30 25.73
N ILE A 284 2.60 -2.32 25.96
CA ILE A 284 1.75 -2.27 27.15
C ILE A 284 0.73 -3.41 27.13
N TYR A 285 0.12 -3.69 25.99
CA TYR A 285 -0.83 -4.79 25.83
C TYR A 285 -0.20 -6.13 26.20
N GLU A 286 0.99 -6.43 25.69
CA GLU A 286 1.71 -7.66 26.03
C GLU A 286 2.05 -7.76 27.53
N GLN A 287 2.45 -6.65 28.15
CA GLN A 287 2.76 -6.63 29.58
C GLN A 287 1.51 -6.86 30.44
N LEU A 288 0.37 -6.26 30.06
CA LEU A 288 -0.89 -6.44 30.77
C LEU A 288 -1.36 -7.90 30.72
N ILE A 289 -1.28 -8.55 29.55
CA ILE A 289 -1.60 -9.97 29.40
C ILE A 289 -0.65 -10.85 30.22
N LYS A 290 0.67 -10.61 30.13
CA LYS A 290 1.68 -11.39 30.89
C LYS A 290 1.53 -11.25 32.40
N SER A 291 1.01 -10.11 32.87
CA SER A 291 0.78 -9.84 34.30
C SER A 291 -0.57 -10.36 34.83
N SER A 292 -1.41 -10.96 33.96
CA SER A 292 -2.79 -11.34 34.29
C SER A 292 -3.64 -10.18 34.83
N PHE A 293 -3.27 -8.93 34.50
CA PHE A 293 -4.01 -7.75 34.93
C PHE A 293 -5.28 -7.60 34.10
N VAL A 294 -6.43 -7.74 34.75
CA VAL A 294 -7.74 -7.54 34.14
C VAL A 294 -8.36 -6.27 34.74
N PRO A 295 -8.34 -5.13 34.04
CA PRO A 295 -9.01 -3.93 34.54
C PRO A 295 -10.51 -4.21 34.62
N SER A 296 -11.17 -3.75 35.68
CA SER A 296 -12.63 -3.88 35.78
C SER A 296 -13.29 -3.00 34.71
N MET A 297 -14.25 -3.54 33.96
CA MET A 297 -15.03 -2.76 32.98
C MET A 297 -15.79 -1.59 33.63
N GLN A 298 -16.06 -1.63 34.94
CA GLN A 298 -16.64 -0.52 35.69
C GLN A 298 -15.64 0.62 35.94
N GLU A 299 -14.34 0.33 36.05
CA GLU A 299 -13.29 1.33 36.26
C GLU A 299 -12.88 2.03 34.95
N VAL A 300 -13.09 1.38 33.81
CA VAL A 300 -12.75 1.92 32.47
C VAL A 300 -13.87 2.77 31.88
N ALA A 301 -15.09 2.67 32.42
CA ALA A 301 -16.26 3.44 31.97
C ALA A 301 -16.50 4.76 32.73
N ALA A 302 -15.78 4.99 33.83
CA ALA A 302 -15.84 6.21 34.66
C ALA A 302 -14.86 7.29 34.15
#